data_AF-A0A4U7BE82-F1
#
_entry.id   AF-A0A4U7BE82-F1
#
_cell.length_a   1.000
_cell.length_b   1.000
_cell.length_c   1.000
_cell.angle_alpha   90.00
_cell.angle_beta   90.00
_cell.angle_gamma   90.00
#
_symmetry.space_group_name_H-M   'P 1'
#
loop_
_entity.id
_entity.type
_entity.pdbx_description
1 polymer ?
#
loop_
_entity_poly.entity_id
_entity_poly.type
_entity_poly.pdbx_seq_one_letter_code
_entity_poly.pdbx_strand_id
1 'polypeptide(L)'
;MKFFVTKDERNNIIYHYKPLDEIKQETNINFYGKNNIIFLCEKAFLQKSKIYISGDENLLFIANTNFCMDINIFGFSLCYVGNNNFLNPFRKPSRAELSEHKALIIGDNNLISWECEFENFDWHFIYDKTSKKRINEAKNIHIGDFCWISQNVKVLKGAFVASGSIIGARSVTSGKVYYSNSIYAGVSAKKIKTNVFWHGSCPIGLEDKKAIQAYNFYDKEECCFTFQKEKFLNPALIEKELESMDTALQKLEFVYD
;
A
#
# COMPACT_ATOMS: atom_id res chain seq x y z
N MET A 1 0.14 -10.96 -24.88
CA MET A 1 1.32 -10.27 -24.31
C MET A 1 2.20 -11.34 -23.68
N LYS A 2 3.50 -11.41 -23.96
CA LYS A 2 4.37 -12.51 -23.49
C LYS A 2 4.98 -12.11 -22.15
N PHE A 3 4.55 -12.75 -21.07
CA PHE A 3 5.20 -12.63 -19.75
C PHE A 3 6.01 -13.90 -19.48
N PHE A 4 6.99 -13.75 -18.59
CA PHE A 4 7.77 -14.82 -18.01
C PHE A 4 7.08 -15.32 -16.73
N VAL A 5 7.34 -16.59 -16.40
CA VAL A 5 6.82 -17.23 -15.20
C VAL A 5 7.99 -17.90 -14.50
N THR A 6 8.27 -17.50 -13.26
CA THR A 6 9.17 -18.24 -12.36
C THR A 6 8.33 -19.03 -11.39
N LYS A 7 8.62 -20.32 -11.23
CA LYS A 7 7.83 -21.21 -10.38
C LYS A 7 8.75 -22.10 -9.54
N ASP A 8 8.42 -22.28 -8.27
CA ASP A 8 9.12 -23.22 -7.38
C ASP A 8 8.39 -24.59 -7.28
N GLU A 9 9.01 -25.54 -6.58
CA GLU A 9 8.49 -26.90 -6.37
C GLU A 9 7.19 -26.96 -5.54
N ARG A 10 6.86 -25.89 -4.81
CA ARG A 10 5.63 -25.75 -4.00
C ARG A 10 4.56 -24.94 -4.72
N ASN A 11 4.71 -24.75 -6.03
CA ASN A 11 3.77 -24.01 -6.87
C ASN A 11 3.62 -22.52 -6.48
N ASN A 12 4.64 -21.93 -5.85
CA ASN A 12 4.72 -20.48 -5.73
C ASN A 12 5.15 -19.90 -7.08
N ILE A 13 4.47 -18.84 -7.53
CA ILE A 13 4.63 -18.28 -8.86
C ILE A 13 4.99 -16.80 -8.77
N ILE A 14 5.96 -16.38 -9.58
CA ILE A 14 6.23 -14.98 -9.89
C ILE A 14 5.93 -14.76 -11.37
N TYR A 15 4.93 -13.93 -11.66
CA TYR A 15 4.66 -13.41 -13.00
C TYR A 15 5.44 -12.11 -13.21
N HIS A 16 6.18 -12.01 -14.32
CA HIS A 16 7.01 -10.85 -14.63
C HIS A 16 7.18 -10.66 -16.14
N TYR A 17 7.46 -9.44 -16.59
CA TYR A 17 7.56 -9.11 -18.02
C TYR A 17 9.00 -8.98 -18.54
N LYS A 18 9.99 -9.05 -17.65
CA LYS A 18 11.43 -9.03 -17.95
C LYS A 18 12.14 -9.94 -16.96
N PRO A 19 13.31 -10.53 -17.31
CA PRO A 19 14.05 -11.41 -16.40
C PRO A 19 14.18 -10.84 -14.98
N LEU A 20 14.05 -11.69 -13.96
CA LEU A 20 14.02 -11.24 -12.56
C LEU A 20 15.24 -10.40 -12.17
N ASP A 21 16.42 -10.69 -12.73
CA ASP A 21 17.66 -9.93 -12.47
C ASP A 21 17.68 -8.53 -13.09
N GLU A 22 16.81 -8.24 -14.07
CA GLU A 22 16.65 -6.91 -14.67
C GLU A 22 15.62 -6.04 -13.92
N ILE A 23 14.69 -6.67 -13.18
CA ILE A 23 13.60 -5.97 -12.48
C ILE A 23 13.81 -5.88 -10.97
N LYS A 24 14.89 -6.45 -10.43
CA LYS A 24 15.19 -6.41 -8.99
C LYS A 24 16.61 -5.93 -8.74
N GLN A 25 16.77 -5.02 -7.78
CA GLN A 25 18.06 -4.56 -7.26
C GLN A 25 18.06 -4.68 -5.73
N GLU A 26 19.08 -5.30 -5.14
CA GLU A 26 19.19 -5.44 -3.67
C GLU A 26 17.91 -5.96 -3.02
N THR A 27 17.19 -6.85 -3.71
CA THR A 27 15.88 -7.35 -3.32
C THR A 27 15.92 -8.86 -3.18
N ASN A 28 15.40 -9.35 -2.04
CA ASN A 28 15.30 -10.77 -1.73
C ASN A 28 13.83 -11.16 -1.61
N ILE A 29 13.45 -12.27 -2.24
CA ILE A 29 12.10 -12.82 -2.23
C ILE A 29 12.18 -14.24 -1.68
N ASN A 30 11.43 -14.55 -0.62
CA ASN A 30 11.40 -15.87 -0.02
C ASN A 30 9.95 -16.33 0.20
N PHE A 31 9.67 -17.56 -0.21
CA PHE A 31 8.39 -18.23 0.04
C PHE A 31 8.53 -19.31 1.12
N TYR A 32 7.57 -19.35 2.03
CA TYR A 32 7.42 -20.33 3.11
C TYR A 32 5.97 -20.85 3.16
N GLY A 33 5.58 -21.49 2.06
CA GLY A 33 4.25 -22.07 1.86
C GLY A 33 4.08 -22.51 0.42
N LYS A 34 2.84 -22.71 -0.01
CA LYS A 34 2.49 -23.16 -1.37
C LYS A 34 1.49 -22.23 -2.05
N ASN A 35 1.45 -22.30 -3.38
CA ASN A 35 0.46 -21.62 -4.22
C ASN A 35 0.41 -20.09 -4.04
N ASN A 36 1.48 -19.46 -3.54
CA ASN A 36 1.53 -18.01 -3.44
C ASN A 36 1.83 -17.39 -4.80
N ILE A 37 1.32 -16.19 -5.03
CA ILE A 37 1.55 -15.45 -6.28
C ILE A 37 2.19 -14.11 -5.96
N ILE A 38 3.24 -13.79 -6.71
CA ILE A 38 3.72 -12.41 -6.91
C ILE A 38 3.44 -12.05 -8.36
N PHE A 39 2.75 -10.94 -8.58
CA PHE A 39 2.50 -10.40 -9.92
C PHE A 39 3.20 -9.05 -10.07
N LEU A 40 4.11 -8.96 -11.05
CA LEU A 40 4.89 -7.76 -11.35
C LEU A 40 4.52 -7.26 -12.75
N CYS A 41 3.88 -6.09 -12.83
CA CYS A 41 3.53 -5.46 -14.10
C CYS A 41 4.76 -5.04 -14.91
N GLU A 42 4.54 -4.69 -16.19
CA GLU A 42 5.60 -4.46 -17.18
C GLU A 42 6.70 -3.48 -16.73
N LYS A 43 6.33 -2.42 -16.01
CA LYS A 43 7.25 -1.39 -15.53
C LYS A 43 7.51 -1.48 -14.02
N ALA A 44 7.11 -2.57 -13.36
CA ALA A 44 7.46 -2.80 -11.97
C ALA A 44 8.98 -2.95 -11.83
N PHE A 45 9.55 -2.31 -10.81
CA PHE A 45 10.96 -2.43 -10.46
C PHE A 45 11.10 -2.52 -8.95
N LEU A 46 11.69 -3.60 -8.45
CA LEU A 46 11.88 -3.84 -7.02
C LEU A 46 13.28 -3.40 -6.60
N GLN A 47 13.39 -2.54 -5.59
CA GLN A 47 14.67 -2.13 -5.04
C GLN A 47 14.70 -2.18 -3.53
N LYS A 48 15.85 -2.56 -2.96
CA LYS A 48 16.14 -2.52 -1.51
C LYS A 48 15.01 -3.11 -0.64
N SER A 49 14.42 -4.21 -1.09
CA SER A 49 13.22 -4.78 -0.47
C SER A 49 13.46 -6.21 0.01
N LYS A 50 12.93 -6.55 1.18
CA LYS A 50 12.85 -7.93 1.67
C LYS A 50 11.40 -8.36 1.63
N ILE A 51 11.10 -9.33 0.77
CA ILE A 51 9.77 -9.88 0.60
C ILE A 51 9.76 -11.30 1.17
N TYR A 52 8.95 -11.49 2.20
CA TYR A 52 8.74 -12.76 2.90
C TYR A 52 7.26 -13.10 2.81
N ILE A 53 6.95 -14.24 2.21
CA ILE A 53 5.58 -14.71 2.07
C ILE A 53 5.48 -16.08 2.73
N SER A 54 4.63 -16.21 3.74
CA SER A 54 4.48 -17.40 4.56
C SER A 54 3.01 -17.78 4.72
N GLY A 55 2.74 -19.08 4.71
CA GLY A 55 1.39 -19.59 4.47
C GLY A 55 1.09 -19.72 2.99
N ASP A 56 -0.17 -20.03 2.68
CA ASP A 56 -0.57 -20.50 1.37
C ASP A 56 -1.52 -19.51 0.68
N GLU A 57 -1.47 -19.47 -0.64
CA GLU A 57 -2.42 -18.70 -1.46
C GLU A 57 -2.46 -17.18 -1.11
N ASN A 58 -1.31 -16.63 -0.72
CA ASN A 58 -1.12 -15.18 -0.62
C ASN A 58 -0.92 -14.56 -2.01
N LEU A 59 -1.30 -13.29 -2.15
CA LEU A 59 -1.03 -12.50 -3.34
C LEU A 59 -0.27 -11.22 -2.97
N LEU A 60 0.86 -10.99 -3.65
CA LEU A 60 1.51 -9.69 -3.75
C LEU A 60 1.38 -9.20 -5.20
N PHE A 61 0.65 -8.12 -5.40
CA PHE A 61 0.47 -7.46 -6.69
C PHE A 61 1.19 -6.12 -6.69
N ILE A 62 2.13 -5.94 -7.62
CA ILE A 62 2.86 -4.69 -7.82
C ILE A 62 2.65 -4.24 -9.27
N ALA A 63 1.92 -3.15 -9.43
CA ALA A 63 1.66 -2.53 -10.71
C ALA A 63 2.91 -1.78 -11.24
N ASN A 64 2.74 -0.79 -12.11
CA ASN A 64 3.85 -0.04 -12.70
C ASN A 64 4.47 0.94 -11.69
N THR A 65 5.18 0.42 -10.69
CA THR A 65 5.74 1.17 -9.56
C THR A 65 7.20 0.78 -9.31
N ASN A 66 8.02 1.78 -9.01
CA ASN A 66 9.37 1.59 -8.44
C ASN A 66 9.23 1.27 -6.96
N PHE A 67 9.17 -0.02 -6.66
CA PHE A 67 8.82 -0.55 -5.37
C PHE A 67 10.02 -0.60 -4.42
N CYS A 68 9.89 0.00 -3.23
CA CYS A 68 10.89 0.02 -2.17
C CYS A 68 10.22 -0.10 -0.79
N MET A 69 9.88 -1.32 -0.39
CA MET A 69 9.23 -1.62 0.88
C MET A 69 9.50 -3.07 1.30
N ASP A 70 9.80 -3.29 2.57
CA ASP A 70 9.85 -4.65 3.13
C ASP A 70 8.41 -5.17 3.30
N ILE A 71 8.16 -6.40 2.91
CA ILE A 71 6.83 -7.02 3.02
C ILE A 71 6.96 -8.35 3.73
N ASN A 72 6.18 -8.54 4.79
CA ASN A 72 5.86 -9.85 5.34
C ASN A 72 4.36 -10.11 5.16
N ILE A 73 4.03 -11.16 4.40
CA ILE A 73 2.65 -11.62 4.23
C ILE A 73 2.52 -12.98 4.90
N PHE A 74 1.53 -13.11 5.79
CA PHE A 74 1.20 -14.33 6.51
C PHE A 74 -0.22 -14.81 6.18
N GLY A 75 -0.40 -16.13 6.14
CA GLY A 75 -1.72 -16.76 6.01
C GLY A 75 -2.22 -16.76 4.58
N PHE A 76 -3.41 -16.18 4.34
CA PHE A 76 -4.13 -16.08 3.06
C PHE A 76 -4.37 -14.59 2.69
N SER A 77 -3.35 -13.75 2.80
CA SER A 77 -3.50 -12.29 2.76
C SER A 77 -3.21 -11.70 1.36
N LEU A 78 -3.58 -10.43 1.16
CA LEU A 78 -3.37 -9.68 -0.09
C LEU A 78 -2.56 -8.40 0.18
N CYS A 79 -1.52 -8.16 -0.61
CA CYS A 79 -0.90 -6.84 -0.73
C CYS A 79 -1.02 -6.37 -2.18
N TYR A 80 -1.74 -5.26 -2.40
CA TYR A 80 -1.88 -4.62 -3.70
C TYR A 80 -1.22 -3.24 -3.68
N VAL A 81 -0.35 -2.99 -4.64
CA VAL A 81 0.30 -1.69 -4.87
C VAL A 81 0.07 -1.23 -6.29
N GLY A 82 -0.68 -0.14 -6.42
CA GLY A 82 -1.07 0.49 -7.68
C GLY A 82 0.09 1.14 -8.45
N ASN A 83 -0.26 1.84 -9.51
CA ASN A 83 0.68 2.44 -10.46
C ASN A 83 1.32 3.72 -9.94
N ASN A 84 2.52 4.02 -10.44
CA ASN A 84 3.21 5.30 -10.28
C ASN A 84 3.40 5.75 -8.83
N ASN A 85 3.44 4.83 -7.88
CA ASN A 85 3.72 5.16 -6.49
C ASN A 85 5.21 5.49 -6.34
N PHE A 86 5.52 6.60 -5.66
CA PHE A 86 6.87 6.91 -5.24
C PHE A 86 7.09 6.39 -3.81
N LEU A 87 7.73 5.22 -3.70
CA LEU A 87 8.18 4.65 -2.44
C LEU A 87 9.62 5.10 -2.20
N ASN A 88 9.85 6.01 -1.26
CA ASN A 88 11.12 6.71 -1.16
C ASN A 88 12.29 5.78 -0.73
N PRO A 89 13.32 5.57 -1.58
CA PRO A 89 14.41 4.63 -1.31
C PRO A 89 15.63 5.24 -0.62
N PHE A 90 15.54 6.50 -0.15
CA PHE A 90 16.66 7.27 0.37
C PHE A 90 17.12 6.85 1.77
N ARG A 91 16.20 6.45 2.65
CA ARG A 91 16.49 5.94 4.00
C ARG A 91 16.04 4.48 4.10
N LYS A 92 15.85 3.98 5.32
CA LYS A 92 15.34 2.64 5.55
C LYS A 92 13.97 2.49 4.85
N PRO A 93 13.74 1.39 4.09
CA PRO A 93 12.46 1.13 3.46
C PRO A 93 11.30 1.16 4.46
N SER A 94 10.14 1.54 3.97
CA SER A 94 8.88 1.31 4.68
C SER A 94 8.62 -0.20 4.82
N ARG A 95 7.72 -0.62 5.70
CA ARG A 95 7.37 -2.02 5.90
C ARG A 95 5.87 -2.27 5.92
N ALA A 96 5.44 -3.41 5.41
CA ALA A 96 4.08 -3.93 5.54
C ALA A 96 4.08 -5.31 6.21
N GLU A 97 3.20 -5.46 7.21
CA GLU A 97 3.02 -6.68 8.00
C GLU A 97 1.54 -7.08 7.90
N LEU A 98 1.25 -8.17 7.18
CA LEU A 98 -0.11 -8.59 6.85
C LEU A 98 -0.39 -10.00 7.34
N SER A 99 -1.51 -10.18 8.04
CA SER A 99 -1.97 -11.49 8.50
C SER A 99 -3.49 -11.62 8.46
N GLU A 100 -3.97 -12.80 8.85
CA GLU A 100 -5.38 -13.13 9.10
C GLU A 100 -6.32 -12.87 7.92
N HIS A 101 -5.84 -13.17 6.70
CA HIS A 101 -6.68 -13.20 5.49
C HIS A 101 -7.23 -11.81 5.15
N LYS A 102 -6.52 -10.76 5.56
CA LYS A 102 -6.87 -9.37 5.30
C LYS A 102 -5.88 -8.74 4.31
N ALA A 103 -6.24 -7.56 3.83
CA ALA A 103 -5.56 -6.90 2.74
C ALA A 103 -4.90 -5.57 3.14
N LEU A 104 -3.81 -5.25 2.47
CA LEU A 104 -3.32 -3.88 2.27
C LEU A 104 -3.51 -3.53 0.80
N ILE A 105 -4.24 -2.45 0.55
CA ILE A 105 -4.49 -1.93 -0.79
C ILE A 105 -3.98 -0.49 -0.84
N ILE A 106 -2.99 -0.25 -1.69
CA ILE A 106 -2.43 1.07 -1.98
C ILE A 106 -2.78 1.42 -3.43
N GLY A 107 -3.53 2.51 -3.62
CA GLY A 107 -3.92 3.02 -4.93
C GLY A 107 -2.76 3.62 -5.72
N ASP A 108 -3.08 4.51 -6.65
CA ASP A 108 -2.14 5.03 -7.63
C ASP A 108 -1.54 6.39 -7.23
N ASN A 109 -0.37 6.71 -7.78
CA ASN A 109 0.27 8.03 -7.69
C ASN A 109 0.51 8.54 -6.26
N ASN A 110 0.70 7.65 -5.28
CA ASN A 110 0.99 8.06 -3.91
C ASN A 110 2.46 8.46 -3.73
N LEU A 111 2.69 9.35 -2.76
CA LEU A 111 4.00 9.62 -2.20
C LEU A 111 4.09 8.96 -0.82
N ILE A 112 4.83 7.86 -0.73
CA ILE A 112 5.11 7.18 0.54
C ILE A 112 6.57 7.44 0.89
N SER A 113 6.77 8.19 1.97
CA SER A 113 8.10 8.49 2.48
C SER A 113 8.77 7.24 3.06
N TRP A 114 9.93 7.40 3.67
CA TRP A 114 10.68 6.31 4.27
C TRP A 114 10.17 5.94 5.67
N GLU A 115 10.49 4.72 6.11
CA GLU A 115 10.19 4.20 7.44
C GLU A 115 8.72 4.25 7.85
N CYS A 116 7.79 4.20 6.90
CA CYS A 116 6.38 4.04 7.20
C CYS A 116 6.07 2.57 7.52
N GLU A 117 5.07 2.33 8.35
CA GLU A 117 4.68 0.98 8.78
C GLU A 117 3.20 0.76 8.49
N PHE A 118 2.86 -0.32 7.81
CA PHE A 118 1.48 -0.73 7.53
C PHE A 118 1.22 -2.08 8.21
N GLU A 119 0.32 -2.12 9.19
CA GLU A 119 0.16 -3.28 10.07
C GLU A 119 -1.33 -3.59 10.31
N ASN A 120 -1.82 -4.69 9.74
CA ASN A 120 -3.25 -5.01 9.70
C ASN A 120 -3.73 -5.87 10.89
N PHE A 121 -2.84 -6.26 11.80
CA PHE A 121 -3.07 -7.15 12.94
C PHE A 121 -2.19 -6.75 14.14
N ASP A 122 -2.44 -7.31 15.34
CA ASP A 122 -1.72 -6.92 16.57
C ASP A 122 -0.70 -7.96 17.07
N TRP A 123 -0.33 -8.93 16.23
CA TRP A 123 0.51 -10.12 16.54
C TRP A 123 -0.04 -11.10 17.59
N HIS A 124 -0.80 -10.61 18.58
CA HIS A 124 -1.32 -11.41 19.67
C HIS A 124 -2.82 -11.18 19.86
N PHE A 125 -3.51 -12.22 20.31
CA PHE A 125 -4.95 -12.17 20.53
C PHE A 125 -5.29 -11.44 21.83
N ILE A 126 -6.28 -10.55 21.75
CA ILE A 126 -6.85 -9.84 22.90
C ILE A 126 -8.28 -10.34 23.07
N TYR A 127 -8.62 -10.75 24.29
CA TYR A 127 -9.94 -11.25 24.64
C TYR A 127 -10.61 -10.33 25.64
N ASP A 128 -11.91 -10.10 25.47
CA ASP A 128 -12.74 -9.48 26.49
C ASP A 128 -12.79 -10.37 27.74
N LYS A 129 -12.61 -9.75 28.91
CA LYS A 129 -12.49 -10.49 30.17
C LYS A 129 -13.78 -11.21 30.55
N THR A 130 -14.94 -10.66 30.20
CA THR A 130 -16.26 -11.15 30.61
C THR A 130 -16.79 -12.19 29.63
N SER A 131 -16.96 -11.81 28.37
CA SER A 131 -17.51 -12.65 27.30
C SER A 131 -16.53 -13.70 26.79
N LYS A 132 -15.23 -13.56 27.09
CA LYS A 132 -14.12 -14.38 26.56
C LYS A 132 -13.99 -14.34 25.03
N LYS A 133 -14.71 -13.44 24.36
CA LYS A 133 -14.61 -13.25 22.91
C LYS A 133 -13.32 -12.50 22.57
N ARG A 134 -12.71 -12.86 21.45
CA ARG A 134 -11.66 -12.03 20.84
C ARG A 134 -12.23 -10.65 20.48
N ILE A 135 -11.41 -9.61 20.59
CA ILE A 135 -11.81 -8.21 20.32
C ILE A 135 -10.85 -7.44 19.41
N ASN A 136 -9.88 -8.12 18.82
CA ASN A 136 -8.84 -7.50 18.01
C ASN A 136 -8.56 -8.27 16.70
N GLU A 137 -9.62 -8.72 16.05
CA GLU A 137 -9.55 -9.26 14.69
C GLU A 137 -8.80 -8.29 13.77
N ALA A 138 -8.00 -8.86 12.85
CA ALA A 138 -7.35 -8.08 11.81
C ALA A 138 -8.37 -7.37 10.92
N LYS A 139 -7.96 -6.24 10.33
CA LYS A 139 -8.81 -5.45 9.43
C LYS A 139 -7.98 -4.91 8.28
N ASN A 140 -8.61 -4.80 7.11
CA ASN A 140 -7.97 -4.25 5.93
C ASN A 140 -7.42 -2.84 6.17
N ILE A 141 -6.38 -2.48 5.42
CA ILE A 141 -5.86 -1.12 5.31
C ILE A 141 -6.04 -0.68 3.87
N HIS A 142 -6.62 0.51 3.68
CA HIS A 142 -6.85 1.09 2.36
C HIS A 142 -6.18 2.47 2.29
N ILE A 143 -5.29 2.64 1.32
CA ILE A 143 -4.72 3.92 0.92
C ILE A 143 -5.24 4.19 -0.50
N GLY A 144 -5.97 5.28 -0.68
CA GLY A 144 -6.48 5.70 -1.98
C GLY A 144 -5.39 6.23 -2.90
N ASP A 145 -5.80 6.99 -3.91
CA ASP A 145 -4.89 7.56 -4.91
C ASP A 145 -4.35 8.91 -4.46
N PHE A 146 -3.16 9.28 -4.93
CA PHE A 146 -2.56 10.60 -4.66
C PHE A 146 -2.55 10.97 -3.17
N CYS A 147 -2.35 10.01 -2.28
CA CYS A 147 -2.11 10.25 -0.87
C CYS A 147 -0.64 10.58 -0.63
N TRP A 148 -0.37 11.43 0.36
CA TRP A 148 0.97 11.66 0.87
C TRP A 148 1.10 11.08 2.28
N ILE A 149 1.85 9.98 2.40
CA ILE A 149 2.21 9.35 3.66
C ILE A 149 3.61 9.83 4.04
N SER A 150 3.68 10.74 5.02
CA SER A 150 4.95 11.33 5.47
C SER A 150 5.80 10.34 6.26
N GLN A 151 7.06 10.69 6.49
CA GLN A 151 8.04 9.81 7.13
C GLN A 151 7.60 9.30 8.52
N ASN A 152 7.97 8.07 8.82
CA ASN A 152 7.70 7.41 10.11
C ASN A 152 6.20 7.33 10.49
N VAL A 153 5.28 7.35 9.53
CA VAL A 153 3.85 7.13 9.82
C VAL A 153 3.58 5.66 10.09
N LYS A 154 2.79 5.37 11.12
CA LYS A 154 2.27 4.03 11.39
C LYS A 154 0.78 3.97 11.03
N VAL A 155 0.44 3.12 10.07
CA VAL A 155 -0.91 2.85 9.61
C VAL A 155 -1.37 1.50 10.16
N LEU A 156 -2.32 1.54 11.09
CA LEU A 156 -2.86 0.36 11.74
C LEU A 156 -4.17 -0.10 11.11
N LYS A 157 -4.52 -1.36 11.40
CA LYS A 157 -5.74 -2.04 10.97
C LYS A 157 -7.01 -1.18 10.95
N GLY A 158 -7.77 -1.31 9.87
CA GLY A 158 -9.05 -0.62 9.67
C GLY A 158 -8.91 0.87 9.31
N ALA A 159 -7.70 1.37 9.06
CA ALA A 159 -7.52 2.71 8.52
C ALA A 159 -7.91 2.76 7.04
N PHE A 160 -8.73 3.75 6.68
CA PHE A 160 -9.01 4.11 5.29
C PHE A 160 -8.52 5.54 5.02
N VAL A 161 -7.40 5.68 4.32
CA VAL A 161 -6.87 6.95 3.87
C VAL A 161 -7.41 7.24 2.47
N ALA A 162 -8.37 8.16 2.36
CA ALA A 162 -9.03 8.47 1.10
C ALA A 162 -8.13 9.28 0.17
N SER A 163 -8.42 9.24 -1.14
CA SER A 163 -7.57 9.85 -2.17
C SER A 163 -7.29 11.33 -1.92
N GLY A 164 -6.06 11.79 -2.17
CA GLY A 164 -5.65 13.17 -1.92
C GLY A 164 -5.39 13.52 -0.45
N SER A 165 -5.52 12.57 0.49
CA SER A 165 -5.27 12.82 1.92
C SER A 165 -3.78 12.86 2.24
N ILE A 166 -3.41 13.66 3.23
CA ILE A 166 -2.03 13.85 3.69
C ILE A 166 -1.94 13.39 5.15
N ILE A 167 -1.09 12.41 5.42
CA ILE A 167 -0.78 11.95 6.78
C ILE A 167 0.57 12.51 7.17
N GLY A 168 0.59 13.40 8.17
CA GLY A 168 1.79 14.09 8.64
C GLY A 168 2.78 13.15 9.33
N ALA A 169 4.04 13.53 9.35
CA ALA A 169 5.13 12.69 9.85
C ALA A 169 4.89 12.18 11.28
N ARG A 170 5.35 10.96 11.58
CA ARG A 170 5.26 10.31 12.90
C ARG A 170 3.84 10.14 13.45
N SER A 171 2.83 10.19 12.59
CA SER A 171 1.44 10.00 12.99
C SER A 171 1.07 8.53 13.10
N VAL A 172 0.07 8.24 13.94
CA VAL A 172 -0.53 6.90 14.05
C VAL A 172 -1.98 6.94 13.57
N THR A 173 -2.28 6.23 12.50
CA THR A 173 -3.64 6.09 11.96
C THR A 173 -4.23 4.73 12.32
N SER A 174 -5.55 4.66 12.54
CA SER A 174 -6.27 3.42 12.91
C SER A 174 -7.78 3.56 12.73
N GLY A 175 -8.44 2.46 12.34
CA GLY A 175 -9.87 2.19 12.60
C GLY A 175 -10.90 3.24 12.18
N LYS A 176 -10.59 4.12 11.23
CA LYS A 176 -11.49 5.17 10.73
C LYS A 176 -11.09 5.67 9.35
N VAL A 177 -11.95 6.54 8.80
CA VAL A 177 -11.71 7.24 7.53
C VAL A 177 -10.92 8.53 7.75
N TYR A 178 -9.88 8.72 6.93
CA TYR A 178 -9.08 9.92 6.77
C TYR A 178 -9.44 10.54 5.43
N TYR A 179 -10.38 11.48 5.46
CA TYR A 179 -11.03 12.02 4.26
C TYR A 179 -10.06 12.70 3.28
N SER A 180 -10.49 12.74 2.02
CA SER A 180 -9.80 13.37 0.89
C SER A 180 -9.47 14.84 1.14
N ASN A 181 -8.44 15.32 0.44
CA ASN A 181 -8.00 16.72 0.43
C ASN A 181 -7.92 17.35 1.84
N SER A 182 -7.37 16.58 2.76
CA SER A 182 -7.28 16.91 4.17
C SER A 182 -5.95 16.45 4.75
N ILE A 183 -5.45 17.20 5.73
CA ILE A 183 -4.24 16.84 6.50
C ILE A 183 -4.67 16.24 7.83
N TYR A 184 -4.08 15.10 8.19
CA TYR A 184 -4.19 14.49 9.51
C TYR A 184 -2.80 14.31 10.12
N ALA A 185 -2.66 14.60 11.40
CA ALA A 185 -1.39 14.40 12.11
C ALA A 185 -1.59 14.04 13.59
N GLY A 186 -0.56 13.44 14.20
CA GLY A 186 -0.47 13.14 15.64
C GLY A 186 -0.72 11.67 16.01
N VAL A 187 -0.71 11.40 17.31
CA VAL A 187 -0.87 10.06 17.89
C VAL A 187 -1.96 10.10 18.98
N SER A 188 -3.20 9.66 18.71
CA SER A 188 -3.75 9.23 17.41
C SER A 188 -3.94 10.40 16.44
N ALA A 189 -3.88 10.12 15.14
CA ALA A 189 -3.97 11.14 14.10
C ALA A 189 -5.33 11.85 14.10
N LYS A 190 -5.29 13.19 14.15
CA LYS A 190 -6.45 14.08 14.15
C LYS A 190 -6.42 14.98 12.92
N LYS A 191 -7.61 15.39 12.48
CA LYS A 191 -7.77 16.34 11.37
C LYS A 191 -7.12 17.66 11.75
N ILE A 192 -6.21 18.14 10.91
CA ILE A 192 -5.51 19.42 11.07
C ILE A 192 -6.12 20.47 10.15
N LYS A 193 -6.34 20.11 8.88
CA LYS A 193 -6.86 21.02 7.87
C LYS A 193 -7.64 20.24 6.81
N THR A 194 -8.59 20.91 6.18
CA THR A 194 -9.39 20.41 5.05
C THR A 194 -9.28 21.39 3.89
N ASN A 195 -9.77 20.99 2.72
CA ASN A 195 -9.71 21.80 1.50
C ASN A 195 -8.26 22.15 1.13
N VAL A 196 -7.42 21.12 1.09
CA VAL A 196 -5.99 21.21 0.74
C VAL A 196 -5.64 20.12 -0.24
N PHE A 197 -4.62 20.34 -1.06
CA PHE A 197 -4.00 19.32 -1.89
C PHE A 197 -2.48 19.45 -1.78
N TRP A 198 -1.77 18.43 -2.27
CA TRP A 198 -0.32 18.45 -2.39
C TRP A 198 0.05 18.19 -3.85
N HIS A 199 1.29 18.52 -4.20
CA HIS A 199 1.87 18.29 -5.51
C HIS A 199 3.26 17.66 -5.35
N GLY A 200 3.65 16.79 -6.28
CA GLY A 200 4.90 16.03 -6.19
C GLY A 200 6.18 16.81 -6.47
N SER A 201 6.10 18.06 -6.95
CA SER A 201 7.30 18.89 -7.17
C SER A 201 8.09 19.07 -5.90
N CYS A 202 9.38 18.76 -5.97
CA CYS A 202 10.34 18.97 -4.89
C CYS A 202 11.09 20.28 -5.12
N PRO A 203 11.28 21.12 -4.09
CA PRO A 203 12.10 22.34 -4.22
C PRO A 203 13.60 22.04 -4.37
N ILE A 204 14.05 20.80 -4.10
CA ILE A 204 15.45 20.41 -4.27
C ILE A 204 15.83 20.53 -5.75
N GLY A 205 16.87 21.30 -6.05
CA GLY A 205 17.33 21.59 -7.42
C GLY A 205 16.74 22.86 -8.04
N LEU A 206 15.80 23.53 -7.36
CA LEU A 206 15.34 24.87 -7.78
C LEU A 206 16.24 25.94 -7.15
N GLU A 207 17.26 26.37 -7.90
CA GLU A 207 18.21 27.41 -7.42
C GLU A 207 17.70 28.83 -7.69
N ASP A 208 16.91 29.02 -8.76
CA ASP A 208 16.35 30.33 -9.12
C ASP A 208 15.12 30.67 -8.25
N LYS A 209 15.19 31.81 -7.57
CA LYS A 209 14.07 32.34 -6.77
C LYS A 209 12.80 32.55 -7.60
N LYS A 210 12.92 32.93 -8.88
CA LYS A 210 11.74 33.10 -9.75
C LYS A 210 11.08 31.76 -10.04
N ALA A 211 11.87 30.71 -10.26
CA ALA A 211 11.35 29.36 -10.44
C ALA A 211 10.62 28.85 -9.18
N ILE A 212 11.13 29.14 -7.98
CA ILE A 212 10.42 28.82 -6.72
C ILE A 212 9.11 29.63 -6.60
N GLN A 213 9.15 30.93 -6.93
CA GLN A 213 7.97 31.81 -6.86
C GLN A 213 6.85 31.38 -7.81
N ALA A 214 7.17 30.74 -8.93
CA ALA A 214 6.17 30.19 -9.84
C ALA A 214 5.28 29.13 -9.17
N TYR A 215 5.73 28.48 -8.10
CA TYR A 215 4.95 27.50 -7.32
C TYR A 215 4.07 28.13 -6.22
N ASN A 216 4.10 29.46 -6.04
CA ASN A 216 3.21 30.14 -5.07
C ASN A 216 1.73 30.02 -5.47
N PHE A 217 1.46 29.79 -6.75
CA PHE A 217 0.13 29.59 -7.27
C PHE A 217 0.11 28.31 -8.11
N TYR A 218 -0.85 27.44 -7.81
CA TYR A 218 -1.06 26.20 -8.53
C TYR A 218 -2.55 26.11 -8.86
N ASP A 219 -2.87 26.16 -10.15
CA ASP A 219 -4.23 26.32 -10.68
C ASP A 219 -4.82 25.04 -11.27
N LYS A 220 -4.06 23.95 -11.28
CA LYS A 220 -4.55 22.67 -11.80
C LYS A 220 -5.38 21.93 -10.75
N GLU A 221 -6.49 21.35 -11.21
CA GLU A 221 -7.45 20.62 -10.38
C GLU A 221 -7.19 19.11 -10.28
N GLU A 222 -6.14 18.60 -10.95
CA GLU A 222 -5.82 17.17 -11.01
C GLU A 222 -5.66 16.51 -9.63
N CYS A 223 -5.34 17.29 -8.59
CA CYS A 223 -5.14 16.85 -7.21
C CYS A 223 -6.32 17.20 -6.28
N CYS A 224 -7.42 17.72 -6.82
CA CYS A 224 -8.62 18.13 -6.10
C CYS A 224 -9.70 17.05 -6.20
N PHE A 225 -9.72 16.14 -5.23
CA PHE A 225 -10.66 15.02 -5.20
C PHE A 225 -12.01 15.46 -4.66
N THR A 226 -13.03 15.19 -5.45
CA THR A 226 -14.43 15.24 -5.04
C THR A 226 -14.99 13.82 -5.08
N PHE A 227 -15.88 13.50 -4.15
CA PHE A 227 -16.50 12.20 -4.13
C PHE A 227 -17.37 12.01 -5.39
N GLN A 228 -17.06 10.98 -6.17
CA GLN A 228 -17.80 10.60 -7.37
C GLN A 228 -18.25 9.15 -7.18
N LYS A 229 -19.56 8.95 -6.98
CA LYS A 229 -20.13 7.64 -6.60
C LYS A 229 -19.78 6.54 -7.60
N GLU A 230 -19.77 6.88 -8.88
CA GLU A 230 -19.55 5.97 -10.01
C GLU A 230 -18.09 5.52 -10.13
N LYS A 231 -17.15 6.30 -9.59
CA LYS A 231 -15.71 5.98 -9.57
C LYS A 231 -15.23 5.49 -8.21
N PHE A 232 -16.05 5.60 -7.18
CA PHE A 232 -15.69 5.23 -5.83
C PHE A 232 -15.78 3.72 -5.66
N LEU A 233 -14.62 3.09 -5.49
CA LEU A 233 -14.54 1.70 -5.08
C LEU A 233 -14.82 1.61 -3.57
N ASN A 234 -15.95 1.04 -3.21
CA ASN A 234 -16.35 0.90 -1.80
C ASN A 234 -15.50 -0.17 -1.10
N PRO A 235 -14.71 0.20 -0.06
CA PRO A 235 -13.86 -0.76 0.66
C PRO A 235 -14.61 -1.96 1.23
N ALA A 236 -15.86 -1.78 1.66
CA ALA A 236 -16.68 -2.86 2.20
C ALA A 236 -17.11 -3.87 1.12
N LEU A 237 -17.32 -3.41 -0.13
CA LEU A 237 -17.60 -4.31 -1.25
C LEU A 237 -16.35 -5.07 -1.65
N ILE A 238 -15.20 -4.40 -1.72
CA ILE A 238 -13.90 -5.05 -1.97
C ILE A 238 -13.64 -6.13 -0.91
N GLU A 239 -13.84 -5.81 0.37
CA GLU A 239 -13.64 -6.77 1.45
C GLU A 239 -14.54 -7.99 1.29
N LYS A 240 -15.82 -7.78 0.99
CA LYS A 240 -16.78 -8.88 0.78
C LYS A 240 -16.39 -9.78 -0.40
N GLU A 241 -15.94 -9.20 -1.51
CA GLU A 241 -15.48 -9.99 -2.66
C GLU A 241 -14.22 -10.79 -2.29
N LEU A 242 -13.23 -10.17 -1.64
CA LEU A 242 -12.02 -10.87 -1.20
C LEU A 242 -12.30 -12.00 -0.20
N GLU A 243 -13.29 -11.83 0.69
CA GLU A 243 -13.72 -12.85 1.65
C GLU A 243 -14.40 -14.06 0.98
N SER A 244 -14.87 -13.92 -0.26
CA SER A 244 -15.48 -15.01 -1.03
C SER A 244 -14.48 -15.87 -1.80
N MET A 245 -13.20 -15.48 -1.82
CA MET A 245 -12.15 -16.13 -2.60
C MET A 245 -11.37 -17.14 -1.76
N ASP A 246 -10.94 -18.23 -2.40
CA ASP A 246 -10.24 -19.35 -1.78
C ASP A 246 -8.83 -19.57 -2.34
N THR A 247 -8.43 -18.83 -3.38
CA THR A 247 -7.11 -18.97 -4.02
C THR A 247 -6.43 -17.63 -4.31
N ALA A 248 -5.10 -17.64 -4.41
CA ALA A 248 -4.33 -16.48 -4.88
C ALA A 248 -4.67 -16.11 -6.32
N LEU A 249 -5.06 -17.09 -7.15
CA LEU A 249 -5.44 -16.85 -8.54
C LEU A 249 -6.75 -16.06 -8.65
N GLN A 250 -7.78 -16.41 -7.87
CA GLN A 250 -9.02 -15.63 -7.81
C GLN A 250 -8.77 -14.18 -7.35
N LYS A 251 -7.90 -14.00 -6.33
CA LYS A 251 -7.48 -12.65 -5.91
C LYS A 251 -6.79 -11.91 -7.06
N LEU A 252 -5.95 -12.60 -7.83
CA LEU A 252 -5.22 -12.00 -8.95
C LEU A 252 -6.19 -11.57 -10.04
N GLU A 253 -7.11 -12.43 -10.47
CA GLU A 253 -8.12 -12.12 -11.47
C GLU A 253 -8.95 -10.89 -11.05
N PHE A 254 -9.37 -10.84 -9.78
CA PHE A 254 -10.14 -9.72 -9.25
C PHE A 254 -9.39 -8.37 -9.23
N VAL A 255 -8.10 -8.35 -8.91
CA VAL A 255 -7.32 -7.10 -8.84
C VAL A 255 -6.65 -6.73 -10.17
N TYR A 256 -6.68 -7.62 -11.16
CA TYR A 256 -6.13 -7.38 -12.49
C TYR A 256 -7.14 -6.69 -13.42
N ASP A 257 -8.43 -6.98 -13.25
CA ASP A 257 -9.55 -6.34 -13.96
C ASP A 257 -9.79 -4.88 -13.51
#